data_AF-V5I6K6-F1
#
_entry.id   AF-V5I6K6-F1
#
_cell.length_a   1.000
_cell.length_b   1.000
_cell.length_c   1.000
_cell.angle_alpha   90.00
_cell.angle_beta   90.00
_cell.angle_gamma   90.00
#
_symmetry.space_group_name_H-M   'P 1'
#
loop_
_entity.id
_entity.type
_entity.pdbx_description
1 polymer ?
#
loop_
_entity_poly.entity_id
_entity_poly.type
_entity_poly.pdbx_seq_one_letter_code
_entity_poly.pdbx_strand_id
1 'polypeptide(L)'
;CNISLAGICDLERYSKVIDFWDDVYGFSMKCMKAEALKEAFVETVPPEKVLTDSAVVTDINLRTCNVNACIFSSKFKLTANKDGTLTAVAAYFDTFFDLENSVEFSTGPHSTKTHW
;
A
#
# COMPACT_ATOMS: atom_id res chain seq x y z
N CYS A 1 -15.32 4.12 5.83
CA CYS A 1 -14.44 3.46 4.83
C CYS A 1 -13.05 3.85 5.22
N ASN A 2 -12.19 2.87 5.44
CA ASN A 2 -10.90 3.11 6.08
C ASN A 2 -9.82 2.97 5.03
N ILE A 3 -8.84 3.86 5.03
CA ILE A 3 -7.60 3.68 4.28
C ILE A 3 -6.53 3.26 5.28
N SER A 4 -5.85 2.18 4.96
CA SER A 4 -4.84 1.56 5.80
C SER A 4 -3.51 1.46 5.06
N LEU A 5 -2.41 1.60 5.80
CA LEU A 5 -1.05 1.43 5.29
C LEU A 5 -0.37 0.23 5.93
N ALA A 6 0.44 -0.50 5.16
CA ALA A 6 1.29 -1.58 5.65
C ALA A 6 2.68 -1.53 5.00
N GLY A 7 3.71 -1.90 5.74
CA GLY A 7 5.08 -2.00 5.23
C GLY A 7 5.34 -3.33 4.55
N ILE A 8 6.00 -3.30 3.39
CA ILE A 8 6.24 -4.47 2.53
C ILE A 8 7.75 -4.72 2.39
N CYS A 9 8.12 -6.00 2.39
CA CYS A 9 9.46 -6.49 2.07
C CYS A 9 9.42 -7.38 0.82
N ASP A 10 9.72 -6.82 -0.34
CA ASP A 10 9.84 -7.54 -1.60
C ASP A 10 11.05 -7.07 -2.42
N LEU A 11 12.21 -7.64 -2.10
CA LEU A 11 13.49 -7.32 -2.76
C LEU A 11 13.49 -7.70 -4.25
N GLU A 12 12.78 -8.77 -4.62
CA GLU A 12 12.69 -9.20 -6.03
C GLU A 12 11.94 -8.17 -6.86
N ARG A 13 10.80 -7.70 -6.34
CA ARG A 13 10.01 -6.64 -6.96
C ARG A 13 10.75 -5.31 -7.00
N TYR A 14 11.46 -4.96 -5.92
CA TYR A 14 12.27 -3.74 -5.87
C TYR A 14 13.39 -3.79 -6.91
N SER A 15 14.11 -4.91 -7.02
CA SER A 15 15.18 -5.07 -8.00
C SER A 15 14.67 -4.95 -9.45
N LYS A 16 13.52 -5.55 -9.76
CA LYS A 16 12.90 -5.51 -11.09
C LYS A 16 12.46 -4.12 -11.54
N VAL A 17 12.13 -3.22 -10.62
CA VAL A 17 11.52 -1.93 -10.97
C VAL A 17 12.42 -0.74 -10.65
N ILE A 18 13.21 -0.84 -9.59
CA ILE A 18 14.16 0.20 -9.19
C ILE A 18 15.54 -0.14 -9.70
N ASP A 19 16.13 -1.28 -9.30
CA ASP A 19 17.53 -1.60 -9.64
C ASP A 19 17.74 -1.95 -11.11
N PHE A 20 16.68 -2.31 -11.83
CA PHE A 20 16.71 -2.47 -13.29
C PHE A 20 17.34 -1.26 -14.01
N TRP A 21 17.11 -0.05 -13.52
CA TRP A 21 17.63 1.17 -14.11
C TRP A 21 19.14 1.40 -13.86
N ASP A 22 19.76 0.64 -12.96
CA ASP A 22 21.21 0.73 -12.76
C ASP A 22 21.98 0.25 -13.99
N ASP A 23 21.46 -0.80 -14.63
CA ASP A 23 22.05 -1.46 -15.79
C ASP A 23 20.95 -2.06 -16.70
N VAL A 24 20.58 -1.29 -17.72
CA VAL A 24 19.65 -1.70 -18.77
C VAL A 24 20.47 -2.24 -19.94
N TYR A 25 20.80 -3.53 -19.90
CA TYR A 25 21.55 -4.25 -20.95
C TYR A 25 22.94 -3.65 -21.27
N GLY A 26 23.70 -3.24 -20.25
CA GLY A 26 25.01 -2.60 -20.34
C GLY A 26 24.95 -1.06 -20.31
N PHE A 27 23.75 -0.47 -20.29
CA PHE A 27 23.57 0.99 -20.28
C PHE A 27 23.03 1.47 -18.94
N SER A 28 23.74 2.41 -18.31
CA SER A 28 23.28 2.99 -17.06
C SER A 28 22.17 4.02 -17.31
N MET A 29 20.98 3.76 -16.76
CA MET A 29 19.82 4.64 -16.83
C MET A 29 19.37 5.12 -15.44
N LYS A 30 20.33 5.27 -14.50
CA LYS A 30 20.09 5.59 -13.09
C LYS A 30 19.24 6.85 -12.87
N CYS A 31 19.26 7.80 -13.81
CA CYS A 31 18.40 8.98 -13.76
C CYS A 31 16.90 8.64 -13.70
N MET A 32 16.49 7.48 -14.23
CA MET A 32 15.10 7.02 -14.21
C MET A 32 14.63 6.56 -12.82
N LYS A 33 15.54 6.15 -11.93
CA LYS A 33 15.18 5.69 -10.57
C LYS A 33 14.39 6.73 -9.79
N ALA A 34 14.77 8.01 -9.91
CA ALA A 34 14.15 9.09 -9.16
C ALA A 34 12.67 9.29 -9.54
N GLU A 35 12.31 9.07 -10.80
CA GLU A 35 10.92 9.16 -11.25
C GLU A 35 10.16 7.86 -10.94
N ALA A 36 10.79 6.69 -11.15
CA ALA A 36 10.20 5.40 -10.82
C ALA A 36 9.82 5.26 -9.33
N LEU A 37 10.59 5.87 -8.42
CA LEU A 37 10.28 5.88 -6.98
C LEU A 37 9.09 6.78 -6.60
N LYS A 38 8.75 7.78 -7.42
CA LYS A 38 7.63 8.69 -7.15
C LYS A 38 6.31 8.12 -7.63
N GLU A 39 6.35 7.17 -8.56
CA GLU A 39 5.17 6.54 -9.13
C GLU A 39 4.64 5.45 -8.20
N ALA A 40 3.33 5.49 -7.94
CA ALA A 40 2.64 4.45 -7.20
C ALA A 40 2.24 3.31 -8.15
N PHE A 41 2.36 2.08 -7.69
CA PHE A 41 1.97 0.89 -8.44
C PHE A 41 0.69 0.28 -7.86
N VAL A 42 -0.18 -0.20 -8.75
CA VAL A 42 -1.40 -0.95 -8.41
C VAL A 42 -1.13 -2.42 -8.70
N GLU A 43 -0.94 -3.21 -7.65
CA GLU A 43 -0.63 -4.64 -7.75
C GLU A 43 -1.10 -5.41 -6.52
N THR A 44 -1.41 -6.70 -6.70
CA THR A 44 -1.72 -7.59 -5.58
C THR A 44 -0.45 -7.89 -4.80
N VAL A 45 -0.41 -7.49 -3.53
CA VAL A 45 0.69 -7.81 -2.63
C VAL A 45 0.45 -9.18 -1.98
N PRO A 46 1.38 -10.14 -2.08
CA PRO A 46 1.25 -11.41 -1.38
C PRO A 46 1.31 -11.20 0.15
N PRO A 47 0.41 -11.80 0.94
CA PRO A 47 0.37 -11.59 2.39
C PRO A 47 1.67 -11.95 3.12
N GLU A 48 2.48 -12.86 2.58
CA GLU A 48 3.79 -13.22 3.11
C GLU A 48 4.83 -12.09 3.01
N LYS A 49 4.66 -11.17 2.06
CA LYS A 49 5.56 -10.01 1.85
C LYS A 49 5.26 -8.86 2.81
N VAL A 50 4.15 -8.92 3.55
CA VAL A 50 3.81 -7.92 4.58
C VAL A 50 4.76 -8.07 5.78
N LEU A 51 5.46 -6.98 6.08
CA LEU A 51 6.51 -6.88 7.11
C LEU A 51 5.98 -6.32 8.43
N THR A 52 4.95 -5.46 8.39
CA THR A 52 4.47 -4.70 9.55
C THR A 52 3.00 -4.96 9.85
N ASP A 53 2.57 -4.56 11.05
CA ASP A 53 1.15 -4.30 11.30
C ASP A 53 0.62 -3.21 10.34
N SER A 54 -0.69 -3.21 10.13
CA SER A 54 -1.36 -2.16 9.35
C SER A 54 -1.80 -0.99 10.25
N ALA A 55 -1.76 0.22 9.72
CA ALA A 55 -2.20 1.43 10.40
C ALA A 55 -3.27 2.15 9.59
N VAL A 56 -4.43 2.39 10.19
CA VAL A 56 -5.50 3.21 9.59
C VAL A 56 -5.07 4.67 9.59
N VAL A 57 -5.06 5.29 8.41
CA VAL A 57 -4.66 6.70 8.24
C VAL A 57 -5.85 7.64 8.11
N THR A 58 -6.99 7.15 7.66
CA THR A 58 -8.24 7.91 7.62
C THR A 58 -9.44 6.97 7.68
N ASP A 59 -10.54 7.46 8.24
CA ASP A 59 -11.87 6.85 8.14
C ASP A 59 -12.84 7.89 7.58
N ILE A 60 -13.44 7.54 6.45
CA ILE A 60 -14.41 8.35 5.72
C ILE A 60 -15.80 7.76 5.95
N ASN A 61 -16.59 8.44 6.78
CA ASN A 61 -18.00 8.13 6.96
C ASN A 61 -18.85 8.90 5.95
N LEU A 62 -19.37 8.19 4.94
CA LEU A 62 -20.12 8.79 3.83
C LEU A 62 -21.42 9.51 4.25
N ARG A 63 -21.96 9.25 5.45
CA ARG A 63 -23.16 9.94 5.95
C ARG A 63 -22.87 11.33 6.51
N THR A 64 -21.63 11.57 6.94
CA THR A 64 -21.27 12.79 7.69
C THR A 64 -20.10 13.55 7.05
N CYS A 65 -19.39 12.94 6.10
CA CYS A 65 -18.26 13.57 5.44
C CYS A 65 -18.69 14.75 4.55
N ASN A 66 -17.74 15.62 4.26
CA ASN A 66 -17.88 16.71 3.30
C ASN A 66 -16.86 16.57 2.16
N VAL A 67 -16.90 17.51 1.20
CA VAL A 67 -16.02 17.51 0.02
C VAL A 67 -14.52 17.54 0.34
N ASN A 68 -14.14 17.99 1.54
CA ASN A 68 -12.74 18.06 1.96
C ASN A 68 -12.28 16.80 2.72
N ALA A 69 -13.13 15.79 2.92
CA ALA A 69 -12.76 14.57 3.65
C ALA A 69 -11.60 13.79 3.00
N CYS A 70 -11.39 13.97 1.69
CA CYS A 70 -10.28 13.38 0.95
C CYS A 70 -8.97 14.19 1.06
N ILE A 71 -8.99 15.38 1.65
CA ILE A 71 -7.81 16.24 1.85
C ILE A 71 -7.38 16.12 3.30
N PHE A 72 -6.48 15.18 3.60
CA PHE A 72 -6.07 14.89 4.97
C PHE A 72 -4.56 14.71 5.11
N SER A 73 -4.09 14.86 6.35
CA SER A 73 -2.76 14.46 6.79
C SER A 73 -2.91 13.69 8.09
N SER A 74 -2.20 12.57 8.21
CA SER A 74 -2.31 11.68 9.36
C SER A 74 -0.96 11.19 9.81
N LYS A 75 -0.77 11.08 11.12
CA LYS A 75 0.40 10.44 11.72
C LYS A 75 0.10 8.96 11.83
N PHE A 76 1.02 8.12 11.36
CA PHE A 76 0.91 6.67 11.45
C PHE A 76 2.18 6.07 12.03
N LYS A 77 2.05 4.85 12.56
CA LYS A 77 3.17 4.05 13.05
C LYS A 77 3.00 2.63 12.51
N LEU A 78 4.05 2.13 11.85
CA LEU A 78 4.13 0.75 11.41
C LEU A 78 5.14 0.03 12.30
N THR A 79 4.72 -1.05 12.95
CA THR A 79 5.60 -1.88 13.78
C THR A 79 6.00 -3.10 12.96
N ALA A 80 7.30 -3.34 12.79
CA ALA A 80 7.78 -4.52 12.09
C ALA A 80 7.56 -5.77 12.95
N ASN A 81 6.99 -6.80 12.33
CA ASN A 81 6.64 -8.06 12.99
C ASN A 81 7.62 -9.18 12.64
N LYS A 82 8.49 -8.95 11.66
CA LYS A 82 9.48 -9.89 11.13
C LYS A 82 10.73 -9.11 10.74
N ASP A 83 11.86 -9.80 10.66
CA ASP A 83 13.09 -9.22 10.12
C ASP A 83 12.96 -9.06 8.60
N GLY A 84 13.45 -7.94 8.06
CA GLY A 84 13.39 -7.67 6.64
C GLY A 84 13.81 -6.25 6.28
N THR A 85 13.85 -5.97 4.98
CA THR A 85 14.09 -4.62 4.44
C THR A 85 12.76 -4.01 4.02
N LEU A 86 12.43 -2.83 4.53
CA LEU A 86 11.26 -2.10 4.07
C LEU A 86 11.50 -1.59 2.65
N THR A 87 10.86 -2.22 1.67
CA THR A 87 11.01 -1.89 0.24
C THR A 87 9.90 -0.98 -0.29
N ALA A 88 8.71 -1.03 0.32
CA ALA A 88 7.56 -0.23 -0.08
C ALA A 88 6.58 -0.07 1.07
N VAL A 89 5.67 0.91 0.94
CA VAL A 89 4.47 1.05 1.77
C VAL A 89 3.27 0.77 0.86
N ALA A 90 2.49 -0.25 1.19
CA ALA A 90 1.25 -0.57 0.51
C ALA A 90 0.10 0.19 1.18
N ALA A 91 -0.79 0.76 0.36
CA ALA A 91 -2.05 1.34 0.80
C ALA A 91 -3.20 0.49 0.28
N TYR A 92 -4.20 0.27 1.12
CA TYR A 92 -5.42 -0.44 0.76
C TYR A 92 -6.60 0.17 1.53
N PHE A 93 -7.82 -0.23 1.18
CA PHE A 93 -9.01 0.24 1.86
C PHE A 93 -9.98 -0.87 2.24
N ASP A 94 -10.75 -0.57 3.29
CA ASP A 94 -11.81 -1.42 3.84
C ASP A 94 -13.15 -0.69 3.73
N THR A 95 -14.17 -1.40 3.23
CA THR A 95 -15.52 -0.86 3.07
C THR A 95 -16.48 -1.57 4.02
N PHE A 96 -17.33 -0.78 4.67
CA PHE A 96 -18.29 -1.24 5.67
C PHE A 96 -19.69 -0.79 5.25
N PHE A 97 -20.66 -1.69 5.32
CA PHE A 97 -22.07 -1.43 5.05
C PHE A 97 -22.87 -1.59 6.35
N ASP A 98 -23.47 -0.49 6.77
CA ASP A 98 -24.31 -0.43 7.96
C ASP A 98 -25.72 -0.94 7.63
N LEU A 99 -25.89 -2.25 7.78
CA LEU A 99 -27.12 -3.02 7.54
C LEU A 99 -27.44 -3.86 8.78
N GLU A 100 -28.68 -4.39 8.86
CA GLU A 100 -29.09 -5.28 9.95
C GLU A 100 -28.15 -6.50 10.09
N ASN A 101 -27.65 -7.00 8.96
CA ASN A 101 -26.50 -7.90 8.91
C ASN A 101 -25.30 -7.14 8.36
N SER A 102 -24.27 -6.93 9.20
CA SER A 102 -23.06 -6.21 8.77
C SER A 102 -22.42 -6.90 7.56
N VAL A 103 -22.16 -6.12 6.52
CA VAL A 103 -21.41 -6.56 5.34
C VAL A 103 -20.18 -5.69 5.23
N GLU A 104 -19.02 -6.32 5.05
CA GLU A 104 -17.75 -5.63 4.88
C GLU A 104 -16.84 -6.39 3.91
N PHE A 105 -15.92 -5.67 3.27
CA PHE A 105 -14.84 -6.29 2.53
C PHE A 105 -13.58 -5.43 2.59
N SER A 106 -12.45 -6.09 2.42
CA SER A 106 -11.12 -5.47 2.40
C SER A 106 -10.45 -5.72 1.05
N THR A 107 -9.70 -4.73 0.59
CA THR A 107 -8.74 -4.87 -0.53
C THR A 107 -7.32 -5.18 -0.04
N GLY A 108 -7.16 -5.40 1.26
CA GLY A 108 -5.86 -5.61 1.88
C GLY A 108 -5.20 -6.94 1.51
N PRO A 109 -3.87 -7.05 1.69
CA PRO A 109 -3.10 -8.23 1.30
C PRO A 109 -3.54 -9.55 1.97
N HIS A 110 -4.20 -9.46 3.12
CA HIS A 110 -4.71 -10.61 3.89
C HIS A 110 -6.14 -11.02 3.53
N SER A 111 -6.74 -10.39 2.52
CA SER A 111 -8.11 -10.67 2.07
C SER A 111 -8.14 -11.26 0.67
N THR A 112 -9.32 -11.76 0.26
CA THR A 112 -9.50 -12.27 -1.09
C THR A 112 -9.21 -11.19 -2.12
N LYS A 113 -8.42 -11.54 -3.15
CA LYS A 113 -8.05 -10.62 -4.22
C LYS A 113 -9.27 -9.94 -4.83
N THR A 114 -9.16 -8.62 -4.98
CA THR A 114 -10.14 -7.79 -5.70
C THR A 114 -9.54 -7.29 -7.02
N HIS A 115 -10.27 -6.43 -7.74
CA HIS A 115 -9.74 -5.79 -8.94
C HIS A 115 -8.89 -4.54 -8.65
N TRP A 116 -8.96 -4.03 -7.42
CA TRP A 116 -8.08 -2.98 -6.90
C TRP A 116 -6.72 -3.56 -6.51
#